data_AF-A0A085ZCU4-F1
#
_entry.id   AF-A0A085ZCU4-F1
#
_cell.length_a   1.000
_cell.length_b   1.000
_cell.length_c   1.000
_cell.angle_alpha   90.00
_cell.angle_beta   90.00
_cell.angle_gamma   90.00
#
_symmetry.space_group_name_H-M   'P 1'
#
loop_
_entity.id
_entity.type
_entity.pdbx_description
1 polymer ?
#
loop_
_entity_poly.entity_id
_entity_poly.type
_entity_poly.pdbx_seq_one_letter_code
_entity_poly.pdbx_strand_id
1 'polypeptide(L)'
;MERPILPQHSNNDFITDVSGMEEIPIQYQHNFTSSENEIQGKDLSSKSYHYEVDTYKIGTKYRRKLTLNDNQCILLDRLSFNNNVFNEIEYCKVQILKQFLRVTDFLLKECIPVNRSYQTVVDELSEIIIVLEYNYKHDSLNYKYTFESIQSEIFNHLLKLCENNVRDFYEIKRKINTDFKYTKPEILEKLNKKIISKAEAFLEQHKYQILDADYRTNLILNETNTSRWKSKFELIKSDYRNAISFEREVARLAEVNVKNPSVDSLYFEASKFISGHDKNSALRLYIHYLDKDLNSQKFDNRKLTKTIQKSLFTTTDQFSEFESIVNEFVQNRDLNSCLEKVKTIYLPKRKKIIIDSEAIEQVKRLDAEIAHKLGEILSEEDEENSPANKTNREDDSINIAFSIVNVPDDEIIKYVSNLGFNDIQKGVLDLFEKNSFTILHSEFSDYMKARQLFVGAAIESINEVCFELLDDILIEEEDEYLTINHEYFKKLLTHD
;
A
#
# COMPACT_ATOMS: atom_id res chain seq x y z
N MET A 1 -56.29 -57.17 46.36
CA MET A 1 -55.58 -58.44 46.15
C MET A 1 -54.84 -58.37 44.83
N GLU A 2 -53.51 -58.36 44.95
CA GLU A 2 -52.46 -58.90 44.07
C GLU A 2 -52.68 -59.00 42.54
N ARG A 3 -52.00 -58.06 41.84
CA ARG A 3 -50.87 -58.22 40.90
C ARG A 3 -50.85 -59.23 39.70
N PRO A 4 -50.07 -58.89 38.65
CA PRO A 4 -50.11 -59.40 37.26
C PRO A 4 -48.97 -60.41 36.97
N ILE A 5 -48.62 -60.67 35.69
CA ILE A 5 -47.24 -60.82 35.12
C ILE A 5 -47.29 -61.29 33.63
N LEU A 6 -46.54 -60.60 32.75
CA LEU A 6 -46.15 -60.99 31.37
C LEU A 6 -44.98 -62.00 31.40
N PRO A 7 -44.69 -62.74 30.31
CA PRO A 7 -43.40 -62.47 29.66
C PRO A 7 -43.35 -62.60 28.12
N GLN A 8 -42.28 -62.00 27.61
CA GLN A 8 -41.82 -61.86 26.23
C GLN A 8 -41.07 -63.09 25.68
N HIS A 9 -40.72 -62.97 24.38
CA HIS A 9 -39.58 -63.56 23.63
C HIS A 9 -39.75 -64.96 22.99
N SER A 10 -39.64 -65.03 21.66
CA SER A 10 -38.37 -65.21 20.92
C SER A 10 -38.58 -65.75 19.51
N ASN A 11 -37.76 -65.24 18.58
CA ASN A 11 -37.23 -65.82 17.34
C ASN A 11 -37.95 -67.01 16.69
N ASN A 12 -38.44 -66.79 15.47
CA ASN A 12 -38.57 -67.85 14.46
C ASN A 12 -37.63 -67.57 13.29
N ASP A 13 -36.55 -68.35 13.24
CA ASP A 13 -35.81 -68.67 12.03
C ASP A 13 -36.72 -69.43 11.07
N PHE A 14 -36.94 -68.90 9.86
CA PHE A 14 -37.26 -69.72 8.70
C PHE A 14 -36.61 -69.12 7.45
N ILE A 15 -35.54 -69.79 7.02
CA ILE A 15 -34.95 -69.69 5.68
C ILE A 15 -36.05 -70.05 4.67
N THR A 16 -36.41 -69.13 3.79
CA THR A 16 -37.33 -69.40 2.67
C THR A 16 -36.50 -69.79 1.46
N ASP A 17 -36.63 -71.06 1.07
CA ASP A 17 -36.15 -71.64 -0.17
C ASP A 17 -36.90 -71.01 -1.36
N VAL A 18 -36.17 -70.42 -2.30
CA VAL A 18 -36.68 -69.84 -3.56
C VAL A 18 -36.06 -70.52 -4.78
N SER A 19 -35.81 -71.83 -4.68
CA SER A 19 -35.44 -72.66 -5.84
C SER A 19 -36.64 -72.96 -6.75
N GLY A 20 -37.21 -71.92 -7.37
CA GLY A 20 -38.31 -72.12 -8.33
C GLY A 20 -38.90 -70.90 -9.03
N MET A 21 -38.28 -69.72 -8.97
CA MET A 21 -38.76 -68.55 -9.70
C MET A 21 -37.85 -68.28 -10.91
N GLU A 22 -38.39 -68.39 -12.12
CA GLU A 22 -37.69 -68.03 -13.37
C GLU A 22 -37.26 -66.56 -13.35
N GLU A 23 -36.03 -66.30 -13.80
CA GLU A 23 -35.44 -64.96 -13.85
C GLU A 23 -36.26 -64.02 -14.72
N ILE A 24 -36.84 -62.98 -14.12
CA ILE A 24 -37.50 -61.89 -14.85
C ILE A 24 -36.41 -60.94 -15.37
N PRO A 25 -36.21 -60.79 -16.70
CA PRO A 25 -35.21 -59.88 -17.23
C PRO A 25 -35.69 -58.43 -17.06
N ILE A 26 -34.86 -57.59 -16.43
CA ILE A 26 -35.11 -56.15 -16.32
C ILE A 26 -34.85 -55.51 -17.69
N GLN A 27 -35.91 -55.10 -18.39
CA GLN A 27 -35.82 -54.34 -19.63
C GLN A 27 -35.71 -52.83 -19.35
N TYR A 28 -34.58 -52.23 -19.70
CA TYR A 28 -34.44 -50.77 -19.79
C TYR A 28 -34.90 -50.31 -21.18
N GLN A 29 -36.09 -49.68 -21.25
CA GLN A 29 -36.58 -49.05 -22.49
C GLN A 29 -35.84 -47.74 -22.75
N HIS A 30 -35.01 -47.70 -23.80
CA HIS A 30 -34.59 -46.47 -24.46
C HIS A 30 -35.55 -46.18 -25.62
N ASN A 31 -36.34 -45.12 -25.50
CA ASN A 31 -37.15 -44.60 -26.61
C ASN A 31 -36.25 -43.80 -27.55
N PHE A 32 -36.00 -44.31 -28.75
CA PHE A 32 -35.79 -43.49 -29.94
C PHE A 32 -36.51 -44.11 -31.13
N THR A 33 -37.38 -43.31 -31.75
CA THR A 33 -38.14 -43.61 -32.96
C THR A 33 -37.22 -43.71 -34.17
N SER A 34 -37.42 -44.77 -34.95
CA SER A 34 -36.74 -45.13 -36.18
C SER A 34 -37.10 -44.20 -37.35
N SER A 35 -36.11 -43.93 -38.21
CA SER A 35 -36.33 -43.95 -39.65
C SER A 35 -35.04 -44.41 -40.33
N GLU A 36 -35.09 -45.62 -40.85
CA GLU A 36 -34.04 -46.26 -41.64
C GLU A 36 -33.90 -45.59 -43.00
N ASN A 37 -32.66 -45.49 -43.49
CA ASN A 37 -32.35 -45.82 -44.87
C ASN A 37 -30.88 -46.26 -44.96
N GLU A 38 -30.71 -47.47 -45.49
CA GLU A 38 -29.51 -48.30 -45.58
C GLU A 38 -28.37 -47.64 -46.37
N ILE A 39 -27.12 -47.67 -45.87
CA ILE A 39 -25.90 -47.98 -46.65
C ILE A 39 -24.85 -48.64 -45.72
N GLN A 40 -24.21 -49.67 -46.26
CA GLN A 40 -23.25 -50.64 -45.71
C GLN A 40 -22.05 -50.07 -44.91
N GLY A 41 -21.82 -50.67 -43.73
CA GLY A 41 -20.54 -51.17 -43.22
C GLY A 41 -19.27 -50.33 -43.32
N LYS A 42 -18.89 -49.68 -42.20
CA LYS A 42 -17.53 -49.73 -41.62
C LYS A 42 -17.50 -49.09 -40.22
N ASP A 43 -17.04 -49.88 -39.26
CA ASP A 43 -16.62 -49.59 -37.88
C ASP A 43 -16.68 -48.12 -37.39
N LEU A 44 -17.66 -47.81 -36.54
CA LEU A 44 -17.70 -46.56 -35.78
C LEU A 44 -18.15 -46.70 -34.30
N SER A 45 -18.28 -47.92 -33.77
CA SER A 45 -18.83 -48.13 -32.42
C SER A 45 -17.85 -47.97 -31.24
N SER A 46 -16.56 -47.70 -31.48
CA SER A 46 -15.54 -47.63 -30.39
C SER A 46 -15.00 -46.24 -30.09
N LYS A 47 -15.50 -45.16 -30.72
CA LYS A 47 -14.93 -43.80 -30.56
C LYS A 47 -15.64 -42.88 -29.56
N SER A 48 -16.81 -43.23 -29.04
CA SER A 48 -17.60 -42.25 -28.26
C SER A 48 -17.25 -42.16 -26.77
N TYR A 49 -16.60 -43.17 -26.17
CA TYR A 49 -16.25 -43.16 -24.73
C TYR A 49 -14.78 -42.84 -24.42
N HIS A 50 -13.93 -42.70 -25.44
CA HIS A 50 -12.50 -42.38 -25.24
C HIS A 50 -12.22 -40.87 -25.25
N TYR A 51 -13.15 -40.05 -25.74
CA TYR A 51 -12.93 -38.61 -25.88
C TYR A 51 -13.04 -37.81 -24.58
N GLU A 52 -13.68 -38.33 -23.53
CA GLU A 52 -13.85 -37.56 -22.27
C GLU A 52 -12.70 -37.75 -21.26
N VAL A 53 -12.07 -38.93 -21.21
CA VAL A 53 -11.01 -39.23 -20.23
C VAL A 53 -9.69 -38.53 -20.55
N ASP A 54 -9.36 -38.36 -21.83
CA ASP A 54 -8.10 -37.73 -22.26
C ASP A 54 -8.10 -36.20 -22.12
N THR A 55 -9.26 -35.58 -21.91
CA THR A 55 -9.38 -34.13 -21.69
C THR A 55 -8.81 -33.64 -20.36
N TYR A 56 -8.69 -34.54 -19.37
CA TYR A 56 -8.20 -34.21 -18.02
C TYR A 56 -6.68 -34.39 -17.85
N LYS A 57 -6.03 -35.08 -18.79
CA LYS A 57 -4.60 -35.39 -18.74
C LYS A 57 -3.76 -34.18 -19.20
N ILE A 58 -2.86 -33.72 -18.32
CA ILE A 58 -2.13 -32.45 -18.48
C ILE A 58 -1.18 -32.48 -19.68
N GLY A 59 -0.40 -33.55 -19.83
CA GLY A 59 0.50 -33.76 -20.95
C GLY A 59 -0.23 -33.78 -22.28
N THR A 60 -1.38 -34.43 -22.35
CA THR A 60 -2.23 -34.42 -23.56
C THR A 60 -2.77 -33.01 -23.87
N LYS A 61 -3.25 -32.29 -22.85
CA LYS A 61 -3.77 -30.92 -22.97
C LYS A 61 -2.71 -29.91 -23.44
N TYR A 62 -1.48 -30.01 -22.93
CA TYR A 62 -0.42 -29.05 -23.21
C TYR A 62 0.57 -29.49 -24.31
N ARG A 63 0.39 -30.66 -24.91
CA ARG A 63 1.29 -31.22 -25.95
C ARG A 63 1.65 -30.22 -27.04
N ARG A 64 0.65 -29.56 -27.63
CA ARG A 64 0.87 -28.56 -28.70
C ARG A 64 1.47 -27.25 -28.18
N LYS A 65 1.05 -26.78 -27.01
CA LYS A 65 1.48 -25.49 -26.44
C LYS A 65 2.92 -25.51 -25.92
N LEU A 66 3.36 -26.66 -25.43
CA LEU A 66 4.72 -26.86 -24.89
C LEU A 66 5.63 -27.62 -25.87
N THR A 67 5.13 -28.05 -27.02
CA THR A 67 5.85 -28.88 -28.00
C THR A 67 6.46 -30.13 -27.35
N LEU A 68 5.62 -30.86 -26.61
CA LEU A 68 6.06 -32.02 -25.82
C LEU A 68 6.31 -33.24 -26.68
N ASN A 69 7.36 -33.99 -26.35
CA ASN A 69 7.54 -35.36 -26.85
C ASN A 69 6.68 -36.37 -26.06
N ASP A 70 6.58 -37.60 -26.55
CA ASP A 70 5.69 -38.62 -25.95
C ASP A 70 6.09 -38.97 -24.51
N ASN A 71 7.39 -39.02 -24.20
CA ASN A 71 7.88 -39.28 -22.84
C ASN A 71 7.51 -38.14 -21.87
N GLN A 72 7.60 -36.89 -22.32
CA GLN A 72 7.19 -35.71 -21.55
C GLN A 72 5.68 -35.67 -21.36
N CYS A 73 4.89 -36.07 -22.36
CA CYS A 73 3.44 -36.20 -22.20
C CYS A 73 3.10 -37.22 -21.12
N ILE A 74 3.70 -38.42 -21.16
CA ILE A 74 3.50 -39.47 -20.15
C ILE A 74 3.91 -38.98 -18.76
N LEU A 75 5.04 -38.27 -18.65
CA LEU A 75 5.50 -37.72 -17.38
C LEU A 75 4.50 -36.70 -16.81
N LEU A 76 4.00 -35.77 -17.63
CA LEU A 76 3.03 -34.76 -17.18
C LEU A 76 1.66 -35.36 -16.86
N ASP A 77 1.25 -36.43 -17.56
CA ASP A 77 -0.01 -37.12 -17.31
C ASP A 77 -0.03 -37.88 -15.97
N ARG A 78 1.14 -38.14 -15.38
CA ARG A 78 1.28 -38.72 -14.02
C ARG A 78 1.15 -37.68 -12.90
N LEU A 79 1.15 -36.38 -13.22
CA LEU A 79 1.14 -35.32 -12.22
C LEU A 79 -0.28 -35.03 -11.71
N SER A 80 -0.39 -34.80 -10.41
CA SER A 80 -1.61 -34.31 -9.77
C SER A 80 -1.50 -32.80 -9.58
N PHE A 81 -1.89 -32.03 -10.60
CA PHE A 81 -1.80 -30.57 -10.54
C PHE A 81 -3.08 -29.95 -10.00
N ASN A 82 -3.18 -29.87 -8.68
CA ASN A 82 -4.34 -29.27 -8.00
C ASN A 82 -4.47 -27.79 -8.35
N ASN A 83 -5.67 -27.35 -8.73
CA ASN A 83 -5.89 -25.95 -9.08
C ASN A 83 -5.79 -25.04 -7.85
N ASN A 84 -5.16 -23.89 -8.05
CA ASN A 84 -5.10 -22.78 -7.12
C ASN A 84 -5.15 -21.47 -7.90
N VAL A 85 -5.42 -20.36 -7.21
CA VAL A 85 -5.60 -19.03 -7.85
C VAL A 85 -4.45 -18.64 -8.79
N PHE A 86 -3.22 -19.10 -8.51
CA PHE A 86 -2.06 -18.79 -9.35
C PHE A 86 -1.95 -19.69 -10.58
N ASN A 87 -2.15 -21.01 -10.42
CA ASN A 87 -2.05 -21.96 -11.52
C ASN A 87 -3.35 -22.12 -12.34
N GLU A 88 -4.44 -21.49 -11.91
CA GLU A 88 -5.63 -21.27 -12.74
C GLU A 88 -5.33 -20.30 -13.89
N ILE A 89 -4.39 -19.38 -13.67
CA ILE A 89 -3.88 -18.51 -14.72
C ILE A 89 -3.07 -19.36 -15.69
N GLU A 90 -3.58 -19.50 -16.91
CA GLU A 90 -2.99 -20.37 -17.93
C GLU A 90 -1.52 -20.06 -18.21
N TYR A 91 -1.15 -18.77 -18.29
CA TYR A 91 0.23 -18.36 -18.51
C TYR A 91 1.15 -18.83 -17.39
N CYS A 92 0.75 -18.64 -16.13
CA CYS A 92 1.52 -19.11 -14.97
C CYS A 92 1.66 -20.63 -14.98
N LYS A 93 0.57 -21.36 -15.25
CA LYS A 93 0.58 -22.82 -15.38
C LYS A 93 1.56 -23.30 -16.46
N VAL A 94 1.58 -22.66 -17.62
CA VAL A 94 2.54 -22.96 -18.69
C VAL A 94 3.99 -22.74 -18.24
N GLN A 95 4.28 -21.66 -17.52
CA GLN A 95 5.64 -21.37 -17.03
C GLN A 95 6.09 -22.36 -15.96
N ILE A 96 5.19 -22.77 -15.06
CA ILE A 96 5.47 -23.82 -14.06
C ILE A 96 5.82 -25.14 -14.76
N LEU A 97 5.03 -25.54 -15.76
CA LEU A 97 5.27 -26.79 -16.50
C LEU A 97 6.59 -26.74 -17.29
N LYS A 98 6.93 -25.60 -17.91
CA LYS A 98 8.23 -25.42 -18.58
C LYS A 98 9.38 -25.58 -17.60
N GLN A 99 9.28 -24.96 -16.42
CA GLN A 99 10.33 -25.04 -15.41
C GLN A 99 10.45 -26.47 -14.84
N PHE A 100 9.33 -27.14 -14.61
CA PHE A 100 9.29 -28.54 -14.20
C PHE A 100 9.98 -29.47 -15.21
N LEU A 101 9.71 -29.29 -16.51
CA LEU A 101 10.35 -30.10 -17.56
C LEU A 101 11.87 -29.89 -17.60
N ARG A 102 12.34 -28.66 -17.37
CA ARG A 102 13.79 -28.36 -17.31
C ARG A 102 14.45 -29.01 -16.10
N VAL A 103 13.84 -28.88 -14.92
CA VAL A 103 14.37 -29.49 -13.68
C VAL A 103 14.39 -31.00 -13.78
N THR A 104 13.33 -31.61 -14.32
CA THR A 104 13.28 -33.06 -14.48
C THR A 104 14.30 -33.55 -15.52
N ASP A 105 14.46 -32.86 -16.65
CA ASP A 105 15.52 -33.19 -17.62
C ASP A 105 16.93 -33.10 -16.99
N PHE A 106 17.18 -32.05 -16.20
CA PHE A 106 18.42 -31.90 -15.43
C PHE A 106 18.63 -33.04 -14.41
N LEU A 107 17.62 -33.38 -13.61
CA LEU A 107 17.72 -34.46 -12.63
C LEU A 107 17.93 -35.83 -13.30
N LEU A 108 17.33 -36.07 -14.46
CA LEU A 108 17.47 -37.33 -15.17
C LEU A 108 18.81 -37.48 -15.90
N LYS A 109 19.42 -36.37 -16.34
CA LYS A 109 20.69 -36.39 -17.10
C LYS A 109 21.93 -36.15 -16.23
N GLU A 110 21.88 -35.18 -15.34
CA GLU A 110 23.05 -34.66 -14.62
C GLU A 110 23.18 -35.24 -13.21
N CYS A 111 22.09 -35.77 -12.63
CA CYS A 111 22.14 -36.38 -11.31
C CYS A 111 22.29 -37.90 -11.46
N ILE A 112 23.50 -38.40 -11.18
CA ILE A 112 23.83 -39.83 -11.26
C ILE A 112 23.45 -40.52 -9.93
N PRO A 113 22.75 -41.67 -9.98
CA PRO A 113 22.45 -42.46 -8.78
C PRO A 113 23.73 -43.02 -8.15
N VAL A 114 23.71 -43.23 -6.84
CA VAL A 114 24.88 -43.78 -6.12
C VAL A 114 25.08 -45.24 -6.53
N ASN A 115 23.99 -45.98 -6.65
CA ASN A 115 23.99 -47.29 -7.29
C ASN A 115 23.66 -47.16 -8.78
N ARG A 116 24.67 -47.40 -9.64
CA ARG A 116 24.55 -47.34 -11.11
C ARG A 116 23.61 -48.40 -11.72
N SER A 117 23.07 -49.30 -10.91
CA SER A 117 22.03 -50.25 -11.35
C SER A 117 20.69 -49.56 -11.61
N TYR A 118 20.43 -48.41 -10.97
CA TYR A 118 19.25 -47.61 -11.26
C TYR A 118 19.48 -46.72 -12.47
N GLN A 119 18.44 -46.55 -13.30
CA GLN A 119 18.51 -45.66 -14.45
C GLN A 119 18.50 -44.19 -14.03
N THR A 120 17.76 -43.85 -12.95
CA THR A 120 17.59 -42.47 -12.50
C THR A 120 17.72 -42.35 -10.98
N VAL A 121 18.04 -41.14 -10.49
CA VAL A 121 18.04 -40.85 -9.04
C VAL A 121 16.66 -40.96 -8.43
N VAL A 122 15.60 -40.72 -9.22
CA VAL A 122 14.21 -40.90 -8.78
C VAL A 122 13.92 -42.37 -8.52
N ASP A 123 14.38 -43.28 -9.39
CA ASP A 123 14.22 -44.73 -9.20
C ASP A 123 14.92 -45.23 -7.93
N GLU A 124 16.17 -44.79 -7.74
CA GLU A 124 16.94 -45.15 -6.54
C GLU A 124 16.23 -44.67 -5.26
N LEU A 125 15.67 -43.47 -5.27
CA LEU A 125 14.97 -42.94 -4.11
C LEU A 125 13.62 -43.63 -3.88
N SER A 126 12.88 -43.95 -4.95
CA SER A 126 11.64 -44.72 -4.87
C SER A 126 11.87 -46.07 -4.20
N GLU A 127 12.93 -46.79 -4.57
CA GLU A 127 13.29 -48.06 -3.91
C GLU A 127 13.54 -47.86 -2.41
N ILE A 128 14.36 -46.86 -2.07
CA ILE A 128 14.72 -46.58 -0.68
C ILE A 128 13.45 -46.29 0.14
N ILE A 129 12.49 -45.56 -0.41
CA ILE A 129 11.22 -45.29 0.26
C ILE A 129 10.41 -46.58 0.42
N ILE A 130 10.34 -47.45 -0.59
CA ILE A 130 9.62 -48.72 -0.49
C ILE A 130 10.21 -49.60 0.61
N VAL A 131 11.53 -49.76 0.62
CA VAL A 131 12.22 -50.62 1.58
C VAL A 131 12.07 -50.09 3.00
N LEU A 132 12.23 -48.77 3.20
CA LEU A 132 12.17 -48.17 4.52
C LEU A 132 10.73 -47.99 5.05
N GLU A 133 9.75 -47.75 4.19
CA GLU A 133 8.37 -47.46 4.59
C GLU A 133 7.46 -48.68 4.60
N TYR A 134 7.53 -49.50 3.56
CA TYR A 134 6.57 -50.59 3.33
C TYR A 134 7.20 -51.98 3.45
N ASN A 135 8.53 -52.08 3.30
CA ASN A 135 9.29 -53.33 3.34
C ASN A 135 8.73 -54.40 2.35
N TYR A 136 8.30 -53.96 1.17
CA TYR A 136 7.76 -54.86 0.15
C TYR A 136 8.89 -55.63 -0.54
N LYS A 137 8.60 -56.89 -0.88
CA LYS A 137 9.52 -57.73 -1.66
C LYS A 137 9.60 -57.21 -3.10
N HIS A 138 10.83 -57.18 -3.62
CA HIS A 138 11.11 -56.93 -5.03
C HIS A 138 10.25 -57.88 -5.90
N ASP A 139 9.70 -57.35 -6.99
CA ASP A 139 8.77 -58.03 -7.93
C ASP A 139 7.36 -58.36 -7.44
N SER A 140 6.99 -58.01 -6.20
CA SER A 140 5.59 -58.12 -5.79
C SER A 140 4.69 -57.15 -6.56
N LEU A 141 3.42 -57.51 -6.73
CA LEU A 141 2.45 -56.61 -7.38
C LEU A 141 2.35 -55.26 -6.64
N ASN A 142 2.34 -55.31 -5.31
CA ASN A 142 2.34 -54.14 -4.44
C ASN A 142 3.59 -53.28 -4.65
N TYR A 143 4.76 -53.91 -4.80
CA TYR A 143 6.00 -53.20 -5.11
C TYR A 143 5.87 -52.37 -6.39
N LYS A 144 5.37 -52.96 -7.49
CA LYS A 144 5.24 -52.24 -8.78
C LYS A 144 4.29 -51.06 -8.68
N TYR A 145 3.11 -51.25 -8.10
CA TYR A 145 2.14 -50.16 -7.93
C TYR A 145 2.66 -49.05 -7.01
N THR A 146 3.28 -49.42 -5.88
CA THR A 146 3.81 -48.44 -4.93
C THR A 146 5.02 -47.70 -5.50
N PHE A 147 5.83 -48.35 -6.33
CA PHE A 147 6.96 -47.72 -7.02
C PHE A 147 6.51 -46.58 -7.95
N GLU A 148 5.54 -46.84 -8.82
CA GLU A 148 4.98 -45.81 -9.71
C GLU A 148 4.27 -44.68 -8.93
N SER A 149 3.59 -45.04 -7.84
CA SER A 149 2.97 -44.05 -6.94
C SER A 149 4.01 -43.14 -6.30
N ILE A 150 5.10 -43.69 -5.75
CA ILE A 150 6.17 -42.90 -5.11
C ILE A 150 6.87 -42.00 -6.13
N GLN A 151 7.16 -42.49 -7.33
CA GLN A 151 7.71 -41.65 -8.41
C GLN A 151 6.80 -40.45 -8.66
N SER A 152 5.50 -40.69 -8.77
CA SER A 152 4.51 -39.63 -8.99
C SER A 152 4.49 -38.64 -7.81
N GLU A 153 4.62 -39.10 -6.57
CA GLU A 153 4.72 -38.22 -5.39
C GLU A 153 5.99 -37.37 -5.39
N ILE A 154 7.14 -37.93 -5.78
CA ILE A 154 8.42 -37.19 -5.92
C ILE A 154 8.27 -36.11 -7.00
N PHE A 155 7.72 -36.45 -8.16
CA PHE A 155 7.51 -35.48 -9.23
C PHE A 155 6.49 -34.39 -8.86
N ASN A 156 5.43 -34.73 -8.13
CA ASN A 156 4.49 -33.74 -7.60
C ASN A 156 5.17 -32.79 -6.60
N HIS A 157 6.07 -33.30 -5.75
CA HIS A 157 6.86 -32.45 -4.87
C HIS A 157 7.80 -31.51 -5.65
N LEU A 158 8.48 -32.02 -6.68
CA LEU A 158 9.28 -31.19 -7.59
C LEU A 158 8.45 -30.11 -8.31
N LEU A 159 7.23 -30.46 -8.74
CA LEU A 159 6.30 -29.51 -9.33
C LEU A 159 5.96 -28.37 -8.36
N LYS A 160 5.78 -28.67 -7.07
CA LYS A 160 5.54 -27.65 -6.05
C LYS A 160 6.73 -26.70 -5.87
N LEU A 161 7.96 -27.23 -5.89
CA LEU A 161 9.17 -26.41 -5.87
C LEU A 161 9.25 -25.49 -7.09
N CYS A 162 8.93 -26.01 -8.28
CA CYS A 162 8.87 -25.22 -9.50
C CYS A 162 7.79 -24.11 -9.43
N GLU A 163 6.62 -24.41 -8.87
CA GLU A 163 5.57 -23.42 -8.68
C GLU A 163 6.03 -22.29 -7.74
N ASN A 164 6.67 -22.62 -6.63
CA ASN A 164 7.22 -21.61 -5.72
C ASN A 164 8.31 -20.76 -6.39
N ASN A 165 9.17 -21.35 -7.21
CA ASN A 165 10.19 -20.61 -7.97
C ASN A 165 9.57 -19.61 -8.96
N VAL A 166 8.50 -20.00 -9.68
CA VAL A 166 7.78 -19.08 -10.58
C VAL A 166 7.01 -18.01 -9.80
N ARG A 167 6.41 -18.36 -8.64
CA ARG A 167 5.79 -17.38 -7.74
C ARG A 167 6.79 -16.33 -7.27
N ASP A 168 7.99 -16.77 -6.87
CA ASP A 168 9.07 -15.89 -6.42
C ASP A 168 9.57 -15.00 -7.57
N PHE A 169 9.62 -15.49 -8.81
CA PHE A 169 9.95 -14.67 -9.98
C PHE A 169 8.92 -13.58 -10.26
N TYR A 170 7.62 -13.89 -10.11
CA TYR A 170 6.56 -12.88 -10.26
C TYR A 170 6.25 -12.09 -9.00
N GLU A 171 7.11 -12.14 -7.97
CA GLU A 171 7.01 -11.39 -6.71
C GLU A 171 5.76 -11.73 -5.87
N ILE A 172 5.31 -12.98 -5.92
CA ILE A 172 4.18 -13.48 -5.14
C ILE A 172 4.70 -14.05 -3.81
N LYS A 173 4.46 -13.32 -2.73
CA LYS A 173 4.92 -13.67 -1.38
C LYS A 173 4.30 -14.97 -0.83
N ARG A 174 3.07 -15.31 -1.24
CA ARG A 174 2.38 -16.52 -0.77
C ARG A 174 2.92 -17.75 -1.49
N LYS A 175 3.69 -18.55 -0.76
CA LYS A 175 4.21 -19.85 -1.20
C LYS A 175 3.24 -20.99 -0.88
N ILE A 176 3.34 -22.08 -1.63
CA ILE A 176 2.63 -23.33 -1.35
C ILE A 176 3.47 -24.22 -0.44
N ASN A 177 2.79 -25.06 0.34
CA ASN A 177 3.46 -26.01 1.23
C ASN A 177 4.18 -27.10 0.42
N THR A 178 5.49 -27.20 0.61
CA THR A 178 6.40 -28.17 0.00
C THR A 178 6.69 -29.36 0.91
N ASP A 179 5.96 -29.57 2.01
CA ASP A 179 6.15 -30.74 2.86
C ASP A 179 5.98 -32.04 2.06
N PHE A 180 6.87 -32.98 2.35
CA PHE A 180 6.84 -34.31 1.76
C PHE A 180 6.02 -35.26 2.64
N LYS A 181 5.36 -36.22 2.02
CA LYS A 181 4.44 -37.14 2.72
C LYS A 181 5.15 -38.04 3.74
N TYR A 182 6.40 -38.39 3.48
CA TYR A 182 7.18 -39.30 4.32
C TYR A 182 7.97 -38.52 5.36
N THR A 183 7.77 -38.86 6.64
CA THR A 183 8.36 -38.12 7.78
C THR A 183 9.63 -38.75 8.36
N LYS A 184 10.03 -39.93 7.88
CA LYS A 184 11.24 -40.61 8.36
C LYS A 184 12.50 -39.80 8.03
N PRO A 185 13.40 -39.58 9.01
CA PRO A 185 14.56 -38.70 8.82
C PRO A 185 15.51 -39.21 7.73
N GLU A 186 15.72 -40.53 7.65
CA GLU A 186 16.58 -41.14 6.63
C GLU A 186 16.07 -40.90 5.20
N ILE A 187 14.75 -40.89 5.01
CA ILE A 187 14.12 -40.61 3.71
C ILE A 187 14.29 -39.13 3.38
N LEU A 188 13.99 -38.25 4.34
CA LEU A 188 14.09 -36.79 4.17
C LEU A 188 15.52 -36.34 3.87
N GLU A 189 16.52 -36.87 4.59
CA GLU A 189 17.92 -36.54 4.36
C GLU A 189 18.37 -36.95 2.95
N LYS A 190 18.02 -38.17 2.53
CA LYS A 190 18.35 -38.68 1.18
C LYS A 190 17.62 -37.91 0.08
N LEU A 191 16.34 -37.61 0.27
CA LEU A 191 15.55 -36.80 -0.65
C LEU A 191 16.16 -35.40 -0.80
N ASN A 192 16.50 -34.75 0.32
CA ASN A 192 17.06 -33.42 0.29
C ASN A 192 18.42 -33.40 -0.42
N LYS A 193 19.33 -34.28 -0.01
CA LYS A 193 20.69 -34.35 -0.55
C LYS A 193 20.74 -34.75 -2.03
N LYS A 194 19.87 -35.67 -2.46
CA LYS A 194 19.91 -36.21 -3.84
C LYS A 194 19.06 -35.43 -4.83
N ILE A 195 17.93 -34.88 -4.39
CA ILE A 195 16.93 -34.25 -5.27
C ILE A 195 16.72 -32.78 -4.92
N ILE A 196 16.24 -32.44 -3.71
CA ILE A 196 15.76 -31.07 -3.41
C ILE A 196 16.89 -30.05 -3.53
N SER A 197 18.00 -30.23 -2.82
CA SER A 197 19.14 -29.29 -2.86
C SER A 197 19.67 -29.04 -4.27
N LYS A 198 19.72 -30.08 -5.11
CA LYS A 198 20.14 -29.96 -6.52
C LYS A 198 19.09 -29.26 -7.38
N ALA A 199 17.81 -29.58 -7.17
CA ALA A 199 16.70 -28.97 -7.88
C ALA A 199 16.58 -27.47 -7.54
N GLU A 200 16.68 -27.09 -6.26
CA GLU A 200 16.64 -25.70 -5.81
C GLU A 200 17.81 -24.89 -6.36
N ALA A 201 19.03 -25.44 -6.31
CA ALA A 201 20.21 -24.79 -6.90
C ALA A 201 20.03 -24.57 -8.41
N PHE A 202 19.50 -25.57 -9.13
CA PHE A 202 19.20 -25.45 -10.55
C PHE A 202 18.11 -24.39 -10.81
N LEU A 203 17.03 -24.39 -10.03
CA LEU A 203 15.91 -23.48 -10.16
C LEU A 203 16.32 -22.02 -9.96
N GLU A 204 17.19 -21.74 -9.00
CA GLU A 204 17.69 -20.40 -8.76
C GLU A 204 18.62 -19.93 -9.89
N GLN A 205 19.53 -20.79 -10.33
CA GLN A 205 20.44 -20.48 -11.44
C GLN A 205 19.69 -20.22 -12.76
N HIS A 206 18.61 -20.95 -13.03
CA HIS A 206 17.87 -20.87 -14.28
C HIS A 206 16.60 -20.00 -14.20
N LYS A 207 16.49 -19.17 -13.17
CA LYS A 207 15.35 -18.26 -12.98
C LYS A 207 15.19 -17.27 -14.14
N TYR A 208 16.29 -16.86 -14.77
CA TYR A 208 16.30 -15.98 -15.95
C TYR A 208 15.60 -16.59 -17.18
N GLN A 209 15.37 -17.90 -17.20
CA GLN A 209 14.68 -18.57 -18.31
C GLN A 209 13.14 -18.55 -18.17
N ILE A 210 12.62 -18.00 -17.09
CA ILE A 210 11.19 -17.74 -16.91
C ILE A 210 10.87 -16.46 -17.70
N LEU A 211 9.86 -16.54 -18.56
CA LEU A 211 9.47 -15.39 -19.37
C LEU A 211 8.69 -14.38 -18.51
N ASP A 212 8.85 -13.10 -18.79
CA ASP A 212 8.02 -12.07 -18.18
C ASP A 212 6.53 -12.30 -18.45
N ALA A 213 5.69 -11.88 -17.52
CA ALA A 213 4.26 -12.01 -17.66
C ALA A 213 3.72 -11.06 -18.75
N ASP A 214 2.83 -11.57 -19.59
CA ASP A 214 2.10 -10.76 -20.58
C ASP A 214 1.25 -9.66 -19.90
N TYR A 215 0.86 -8.63 -20.65
CA TYR A 215 0.01 -7.55 -20.14
C TYR A 215 -1.24 -8.07 -19.43
N ARG A 216 -2.01 -8.97 -20.09
CA ARG A 216 -3.22 -9.58 -19.52
C ARG A 216 -2.94 -10.37 -18.24
N THR A 217 -1.82 -11.10 -18.19
CA THR A 217 -1.42 -11.87 -17.02
C THR A 217 -1.08 -10.95 -15.86
N ASN A 218 -0.37 -9.84 -16.11
CA ASN A 218 -0.07 -8.86 -15.06
C ASN A 218 -1.32 -8.22 -14.46
N LEU A 219 -2.37 -7.95 -15.25
CA LEU A 219 -3.64 -7.44 -14.73
C LEU A 219 -4.23 -8.40 -13.69
N ILE A 220 -4.27 -9.71 -14.01
CA ILE A 220 -4.84 -10.74 -13.12
C ILE A 220 -3.97 -10.93 -11.86
N LEU A 221 -2.63 -10.92 -12.04
CA LEU A 221 -1.69 -11.05 -10.92
C LEU A 221 -1.81 -9.88 -9.93
N ASN A 222 -1.97 -8.66 -10.43
CA ASN A 222 -2.10 -7.45 -9.61
C ASN A 222 -3.49 -7.33 -8.96
N GLU A 223 -4.54 -7.87 -9.60
CA GLU A 223 -5.88 -8.00 -9.01
C GLU A 223 -5.85 -8.89 -7.75
N THR A 224 -5.10 -10.00 -7.81
CA THR A 224 -5.00 -10.94 -6.69
C THR A 224 -4.00 -10.50 -5.62
N ASN A 225 -2.91 -9.83 -6.00
CA ASN A 225 -1.86 -9.41 -5.08
C ASN A 225 -1.69 -7.89 -5.09
N THR A 226 -2.34 -7.25 -4.12
CA THR A 226 -2.47 -5.80 -4.05
C THR A 226 -1.15 -5.07 -3.79
N SER A 227 -0.13 -5.75 -3.27
CA SER A 227 1.16 -5.16 -2.89
C SER A 227 2.26 -5.28 -3.95
N ARG A 228 2.01 -5.99 -5.05
CA ARG A 228 3.01 -6.31 -6.08
C ARG A 228 3.57 -5.08 -6.80
N TRP A 229 2.79 -4.01 -6.92
CA TRP A 229 3.26 -2.78 -7.54
C TRP A 229 4.40 -2.09 -6.78
N LYS A 230 4.57 -2.36 -5.47
CA LYS A 230 5.56 -1.68 -4.63
C LYS A 230 6.99 -1.91 -5.10
N SER A 231 7.36 -3.14 -5.45
CA SER A 231 8.71 -3.44 -5.95
C SER A 231 9.02 -2.67 -7.24
N LYS A 232 8.07 -2.67 -8.18
CA LYS A 232 8.19 -1.90 -9.43
C LYS A 232 8.23 -0.40 -9.18
N PHE A 233 7.46 0.08 -8.20
CA PHE A 233 7.43 1.49 -7.85
C PHE A 233 8.73 1.95 -7.18
N GLU A 234 9.38 1.13 -6.35
CA GLU A 234 10.71 1.42 -5.82
C GLU A 234 11.77 1.52 -6.93
N LEU A 235 11.70 0.68 -7.96
CA LEU A 235 12.56 0.81 -9.15
C LEU A 235 12.31 2.14 -9.89
N ILE A 236 11.04 2.56 -10.02
CA ILE A 236 10.70 3.86 -10.63
C ILE A 236 11.24 5.03 -9.80
N LYS A 237 11.26 4.91 -8.46
CA LYS A 237 11.88 5.91 -7.58
C LYS A 237 13.40 5.96 -7.73
N SER A 238 14.08 4.80 -7.79
CA SER A 238 15.53 4.75 -7.93
C SER A 238 16.01 5.29 -9.28
N ASP A 239 15.23 5.07 -10.34
CA ASP A 239 15.54 5.52 -11.70
C ASP A 239 15.02 6.93 -12.01
N TYR A 240 14.65 7.71 -10.99
CA TYR A 240 14.09 9.04 -11.16
C TYR A 240 15.07 9.99 -11.86
N ARG A 241 14.65 10.53 -13.01
CA ARG A 241 15.40 11.53 -13.80
C ARG A 241 14.64 12.83 -14.01
N ASN A 242 13.35 12.72 -14.32
CA ASN A 242 12.49 13.85 -14.64
C ASN A 242 11.05 13.57 -14.19
N ALA A 243 10.34 14.61 -13.75
CA ALA A 243 8.94 14.56 -13.32
C ALA A 243 8.01 14.02 -14.41
N ILE A 244 8.20 14.44 -15.67
CA ILE A 244 7.36 14.00 -16.80
C ILE A 244 7.53 12.50 -17.08
N SER A 245 8.77 11.99 -17.05
CA SER A 245 9.02 10.56 -17.24
C SER A 245 8.47 9.75 -16.07
N PHE A 246 8.57 10.28 -14.84
CA PHE A 246 8.03 9.65 -13.65
C PHE A 246 6.50 9.53 -13.71
N GLU A 247 5.80 10.60 -14.08
CA GLU A 247 4.34 10.59 -14.26
C GLU A 247 3.90 9.54 -15.29
N ARG A 248 4.62 9.42 -16.42
CA ARG A 248 4.35 8.40 -17.45
C ARG A 248 4.57 6.97 -16.96
N GLU A 249 5.66 6.71 -16.24
CA GLU A 249 5.94 5.37 -15.72
C GLU A 249 4.97 4.97 -14.59
N VAL A 250 4.58 5.91 -13.73
CA VAL A 250 3.53 5.70 -12.74
C VAL A 250 2.17 5.42 -13.41
N ALA A 251 1.82 6.16 -14.47
CA ALA A 251 0.61 5.92 -15.24
C ALA A 251 0.61 4.52 -15.88
N ARG A 252 1.72 4.11 -16.51
CA ARG A 252 1.88 2.74 -17.05
C ARG A 252 1.74 1.67 -15.97
N LEU A 253 2.33 1.89 -14.80
CA LEU A 253 2.19 0.97 -13.68
C LEU A 253 0.74 0.91 -13.21
N ALA A 254 0.04 2.04 -13.16
CA ALA A 254 -1.37 2.11 -12.79
C ALA A 254 -2.29 1.43 -13.82
N GLU A 255 -2.01 1.53 -15.11
CA GLU A 255 -2.75 0.82 -16.18
C GLU A 255 -2.74 -0.71 -15.96
N VAL A 256 -1.59 -1.25 -15.58
CA VAL A 256 -1.44 -2.68 -15.29
C VAL A 256 -2.04 -3.06 -13.92
N ASN A 257 -2.38 -2.08 -13.09
CA ASN A 257 -3.02 -2.26 -11.80
C ASN A 257 -4.49 -1.86 -11.79
N VAL A 258 -5.15 -1.51 -12.91
CA VAL A 258 -6.53 -0.97 -12.92
C VAL A 258 -7.54 -1.78 -12.09
N LYS A 259 -7.39 -3.10 -12.02
CA LYS A 259 -8.26 -4.01 -11.24
C LYS A 259 -7.83 -4.20 -9.78
N ASN A 260 -6.66 -3.71 -9.40
CA ASN A 260 -6.13 -3.80 -8.05
C ASN A 260 -6.87 -2.78 -7.16
N PRO A 261 -7.45 -3.19 -6.02
CA PRO A 261 -8.12 -2.27 -5.11
C PRO A 261 -7.17 -1.23 -4.48
N SER A 262 -5.86 -1.44 -4.52
CA SER A 262 -4.85 -0.55 -3.91
C SER A 262 -4.13 0.38 -4.91
N VAL A 263 -4.74 0.66 -6.07
CA VAL A 263 -4.21 1.64 -7.05
C VAL A 263 -4.20 3.06 -6.51
N ASP A 264 -5.18 3.39 -5.68
CA ASP A 264 -5.26 4.63 -4.93
C ASP A 264 -3.96 4.88 -4.14
N SER A 265 -3.47 3.85 -3.44
CA SER A 265 -2.26 3.90 -2.64
C SER A 265 -1.00 4.09 -3.51
N LEU A 266 -0.99 3.58 -4.74
CA LEU A 266 0.10 3.84 -5.71
C LEU A 266 0.16 5.32 -6.07
N TYR A 267 -0.96 5.94 -6.44
CA TYR A 267 -0.98 7.37 -6.77
C TYR A 267 -0.67 8.25 -5.55
N PHE A 268 -1.14 7.88 -4.36
CA PHE A 268 -0.82 8.60 -3.14
C PHE A 268 0.68 8.55 -2.81
N GLU A 269 1.30 7.38 -2.85
CA GLU A 269 2.74 7.25 -2.62
C GLU A 269 3.57 7.96 -3.71
N ALA A 270 3.11 7.94 -4.97
CA ALA A 270 3.71 8.71 -6.06
C ALA A 270 3.65 10.22 -5.82
N SER A 271 2.50 10.74 -5.36
CA SER A 271 2.32 12.17 -5.07
C SER A 271 3.23 12.64 -3.93
N LYS A 272 3.41 11.80 -2.90
CA LYS A 272 4.32 12.05 -1.77
C LYS A 272 5.80 12.07 -2.19
N PHE A 273 6.21 11.22 -3.12
CA PHE A 273 7.60 11.18 -3.57
C PHE A 273 7.94 12.43 -4.41
N ILE A 274 7.08 12.77 -5.37
CA ILE A 274 7.36 13.87 -6.30
C ILE A 274 7.18 15.27 -5.66
N SER A 275 6.52 15.38 -4.50
CA SER A 275 6.28 16.67 -3.83
C SER A 275 7.57 17.42 -3.49
N GLY A 276 8.69 16.72 -3.30
CA GLY A 276 10.02 17.31 -3.09
C GLY A 276 10.71 17.80 -4.37
N HIS A 277 10.22 17.43 -5.56
CA HIS A 277 10.86 17.72 -6.84
C HIS A 277 10.02 18.64 -7.73
N ASP A 278 8.76 18.28 -7.97
CA ASP A 278 7.83 19.06 -8.79
C ASP A 278 6.45 19.13 -8.16
N LYS A 279 6.08 20.35 -7.77
CA LYS A 279 4.81 20.66 -7.13
C LYS A 279 3.62 20.41 -8.06
N ASN A 280 3.75 20.71 -9.36
CA ASN A 280 2.64 20.55 -10.31
C ASN A 280 2.30 19.07 -10.54
N SER A 281 3.33 18.26 -10.79
CA SER A 281 3.19 16.81 -10.95
C SER A 281 2.65 16.13 -9.68
N ALA A 282 3.03 16.62 -8.49
CA ALA A 282 2.50 16.12 -7.22
C ALA A 282 0.99 16.29 -7.11
N LEU A 283 0.48 17.49 -7.41
CA LEU A 283 -0.95 17.79 -7.36
C LEU A 283 -1.75 16.98 -8.39
N ARG A 284 -1.22 16.79 -9.60
CA ARG A 284 -1.87 15.94 -10.62
C ARG A 284 -2.00 14.49 -10.17
N LEU A 285 -0.92 13.91 -9.64
CA LEU A 285 -0.93 12.54 -9.12
C LEU A 285 -1.88 12.41 -7.92
N TYR A 286 -1.99 13.43 -7.08
CA TYR A 286 -2.97 13.44 -5.98
C TYR A 286 -4.41 13.49 -6.47
N ILE A 287 -4.72 14.22 -7.55
CA ILE A 287 -6.05 14.18 -8.16
C ILE A 287 -6.35 12.79 -8.73
N HIS A 288 -5.37 12.16 -9.38
CA HIS A 288 -5.52 10.78 -9.83
C HIS A 288 -5.77 9.80 -8.68
N TYR A 289 -5.15 10.04 -7.52
CA TYR A 289 -5.48 9.32 -6.29
C TYR A 289 -6.96 9.51 -5.90
N LEU A 290 -7.44 10.75 -5.83
CA LEU A 290 -8.83 11.05 -5.47
C LEU A 290 -9.84 10.45 -6.46
N ASP A 291 -9.56 10.48 -7.76
CA ASP A 291 -10.38 9.83 -8.79
C ASP A 291 -10.54 8.34 -8.52
N LYS A 292 -9.45 7.66 -8.13
CA LYS A 292 -9.47 6.22 -7.84
C LYS A 292 -10.08 5.91 -6.48
N ASP A 293 -9.87 6.74 -5.48
CA ASP A 293 -10.46 6.59 -4.14
C ASP A 293 -11.99 6.77 -4.18
N LEU A 294 -12.50 7.74 -4.96
CA LEU A 294 -13.93 7.95 -5.18
C LEU A 294 -14.63 6.77 -5.89
N ASN A 295 -13.88 6.04 -6.73
CA ASN A 295 -14.37 4.85 -7.44
C ASN A 295 -14.14 3.55 -6.65
N SER A 296 -13.47 3.60 -5.50
CA SER A 296 -13.15 2.44 -4.69
C SER A 296 -14.34 2.02 -3.79
N GLN A 297 -14.27 0.82 -3.22
CA GLN A 297 -15.31 0.32 -2.32
C GLN A 297 -15.32 1.02 -0.94
N LYS A 298 -14.22 1.68 -0.56
CA LYS A 298 -14.06 2.37 0.72
C LYS A 298 -13.37 3.70 0.48
N PHE A 299 -14.07 4.79 0.76
CA PHE A 299 -13.51 6.13 0.67
C PHE A 299 -12.58 6.39 1.86
N ASP A 300 -11.27 6.25 1.64
CA ASP A 300 -10.25 6.41 2.69
C ASP A 300 -9.89 7.90 2.92
N ASN A 301 -10.04 8.76 1.89
CA ASN A 301 -9.77 10.21 1.92
C ASN A 301 -8.49 10.61 2.65
N ARG A 302 -7.36 10.00 2.25
CA ARG A 302 -6.05 10.26 2.81
C ARG A 302 -5.58 11.65 2.42
N LYS A 303 -5.71 12.58 3.36
CA LYS A 303 -5.19 13.95 3.21
C LYS A 303 -3.66 13.93 3.19
N LEU A 304 -3.07 14.80 2.37
CA LEU A 304 -1.62 15.08 2.41
C LEU A 304 -1.22 15.53 3.82
N THR A 305 -0.07 15.08 4.33
CA THR A 305 0.40 15.49 5.66
C THR A 305 0.73 16.99 5.71
N LYS A 306 0.62 17.63 6.89
CA LYS A 306 0.93 19.07 7.05
C LYS A 306 2.31 19.44 6.52
N THR A 307 3.30 18.55 6.62
CA THR A 307 4.65 18.73 6.08
C THR A 307 4.67 18.78 4.55
N ILE A 308 3.94 17.88 3.88
CA ILE A 308 3.84 17.86 2.41
C ILE A 308 3.03 19.08 1.94
N GLN A 309 1.97 19.46 2.65
CA GLN A 309 1.20 20.67 2.35
C GLN A 309 2.07 21.94 2.42
N LYS A 310 2.88 22.09 3.48
CA LYS A 310 3.85 23.20 3.59
C LYS A 310 4.91 23.19 2.48
N SER A 311 5.30 22.01 1.99
CA SER A 311 6.25 21.91 0.86
C SER A 311 5.62 22.29 -0.49
N LEU A 312 4.34 21.95 -0.68
CA LEU A 312 3.61 22.16 -1.93
C LEU A 312 3.07 23.59 -2.06
N PHE A 313 2.63 24.21 -0.97
CA PHE A 313 1.99 25.52 -0.98
C PHE A 313 2.83 26.53 -0.21
N THR A 314 3.18 27.64 -0.86
CA THR A 314 3.97 28.70 -0.24
C THR A 314 3.07 29.76 0.41
N THR A 315 1.84 29.92 -0.08
CA THR A 315 0.84 30.86 0.44
C THR A 315 -0.45 30.13 0.82
N THR A 316 -1.12 30.58 1.89
CA THR A 316 -2.43 30.08 2.33
C THR A 316 -3.49 30.15 1.23
N ASP A 317 -3.42 31.15 0.34
CA ASP A 317 -4.32 31.32 -0.80
C ASP A 317 -4.23 30.17 -1.82
N GLN A 318 -3.02 29.63 -2.06
CA GLN A 318 -2.83 28.50 -2.97
C GLN A 318 -3.43 27.21 -2.39
N PHE A 319 -3.37 27.06 -1.07
CA PHE A 319 -3.98 25.93 -0.36
C PHE A 319 -5.51 26.00 -0.42
N SER A 320 -6.09 27.18 -0.16
CA SER A 320 -7.54 27.39 -0.25
C SER A 320 -8.07 27.21 -1.68
N GLU A 321 -7.34 27.68 -2.68
CA GLU A 321 -7.69 27.45 -4.10
C GLU A 321 -7.64 25.96 -4.47
N PHE A 322 -6.63 25.24 -4.01
CA PHE A 322 -6.54 23.80 -4.22
C PHE A 322 -7.69 23.04 -3.52
N GLU A 323 -8.04 23.42 -2.29
CA GLU A 323 -9.18 22.84 -1.58
C GLU A 323 -10.50 23.10 -2.31
N SER A 324 -10.69 24.31 -2.85
CA SER A 324 -11.85 24.63 -3.69
C SER A 324 -11.90 23.76 -4.95
N ILE A 325 -10.76 23.52 -5.61
CA ILE A 325 -10.67 22.66 -6.79
C ILE A 325 -10.99 21.20 -6.43
N VAL A 326 -10.47 20.70 -5.32
CA VAL A 326 -10.75 19.34 -4.83
C VAL A 326 -12.24 19.19 -4.48
N ASN A 327 -12.85 20.16 -3.80
CA ASN A 327 -14.27 20.13 -3.47
C ASN A 327 -15.15 20.17 -4.73
N GLU A 328 -14.77 20.98 -5.73
CA GLU A 328 -15.44 20.99 -7.03
C GLU A 328 -15.30 19.65 -7.77
N PHE A 329 -14.12 19.03 -7.69
CA PHE A 329 -13.88 17.71 -8.28
C PHE A 329 -14.73 16.61 -7.64
N VAL A 330 -14.87 16.62 -6.31
CA VAL A 330 -15.73 15.67 -5.59
C VAL A 330 -17.20 15.80 -6.03
N GLN A 331 -17.65 17.02 -6.35
CA GLN A 331 -19.03 17.29 -6.80
C GLN A 331 -19.25 16.95 -8.29
N ASN A 332 -18.34 17.39 -9.17
CA ASN A 332 -18.52 17.33 -10.63
C ASN A 332 -17.95 16.06 -11.28
N ARG A 333 -17.02 15.36 -10.60
CA ARG A 333 -16.31 14.16 -11.09
C ARG A 333 -15.62 14.31 -12.46
N ASP A 334 -15.30 15.54 -12.86
CA ASP A 334 -14.60 15.81 -14.11
C ASP A 334 -13.09 15.93 -13.89
N LEU A 335 -12.37 14.85 -14.23
CA LEU A 335 -10.92 14.75 -14.08
C LEU A 335 -10.17 15.76 -14.96
N ASN A 336 -10.61 15.97 -16.19
CA ASN A 336 -9.87 16.79 -17.16
C ASN A 336 -9.95 18.28 -16.80
N SER A 337 -11.15 18.75 -16.43
CA SER A 337 -11.35 20.14 -15.96
C SER A 337 -10.54 20.44 -14.70
N CYS A 338 -10.47 19.48 -13.77
CA CYS A 338 -9.69 19.59 -12.54
C CYS A 338 -8.17 19.66 -12.82
N LEU A 339 -7.65 18.80 -13.71
CA LEU A 339 -6.23 18.80 -14.08
C LEU A 339 -5.80 20.11 -14.77
N GLU A 340 -6.65 20.73 -15.59
CA GLU A 340 -6.36 22.04 -16.18
C GLU A 340 -6.34 23.16 -15.13
N LYS A 341 -7.29 23.16 -14.18
CA LYS A 341 -7.30 24.14 -13.08
C LYS A 341 -6.06 24.03 -12.20
N VAL A 342 -5.57 22.82 -11.93
CA VAL A 342 -4.34 22.63 -11.14
C VAL A 342 -3.09 23.21 -11.81
N LYS A 343 -3.03 23.25 -13.15
CA LYS A 343 -1.94 23.92 -13.86
C LYS A 343 -1.89 25.42 -13.56
N THR A 344 -3.02 26.03 -13.22
CA THR A 344 -3.15 27.47 -12.99
C THR A 344 -2.80 27.94 -11.57
N ILE A 345 -2.72 27.03 -10.59
CA ILE A 345 -2.48 27.37 -9.16
C ILE A 345 -1.15 28.11 -8.96
N TYR A 346 -0.11 27.68 -9.67
CA TYR A 346 1.23 28.27 -9.55
C TYR A 346 1.49 29.40 -10.55
N LEU A 347 0.52 29.75 -11.39
CA LEU A 347 0.66 30.90 -12.28
C LEU A 347 0.51 32.19 -11.47
N PRO A 348 1.31 33.23 -11.77
CA PRO A 348 1.20 34.50 -11.08
C PRO A 348 -0.18 35.11 -11.34
N LYS A 349 -1.02 35.15 -10.30
CA LYS A 349 -2.29 35.87 -10.35
C LYS A 349 -1.99 37.35 -10.56
N ARG A 350 -2.62 37.96 -11.58
CA ARG A 350 -2.50 39.40 -11.83
C ARG A 350 -2.95 40.14 -10.57
N LYS A 351 -2.12 41.05 -10.05
CA LYS A 351 -2.47 41.88 -8.89
C LYS A 351 -3.81 42.56 -9.19
N LYS A 352 -4.83 42.26 -8.39
CA LYS A 352 -6.12 42.94 -8.45
C LYS A 352 -5.85 44.35 -7.93
N ILE A 353 -5.78 45.34 -8.82
CA ILE A 353 -5.64 46.74 -8.42
C ILE A 353 -6.98 47.11 -7.79
N ILE A 354 -7.05 47.06 -6.47
CA ILE A 354 -8.17 47.62 -5.71
C ILE A 354 -7.88 49.11 -5.64
N ILE A 355 -8.59 49.87 -6.48
CA ILE A 355 -8.56 51.32 -6.41
C ILE A 355 -9.30 51.70 -5.13
N ASP A 356 -8.59 52.26 -4.18
CA ASP A 356 -9.17 52.76 -2.93
C ASP A 356 -10.03 54.00 -3.23
N SER A 357 -11.34 53.81 -3.22
CA SER A 357 -12.32 54.86 -3.48
C SER A 357 -12.34 55.93 -2.39
N GLU A 358 -12.00 55.58 -1.14
CA GLU A 358 -11.94 56.54 -0.04
C GLU A 358 -10.71 57.44 -0.17
N ALA A 359 -9.56 56.87 -0.55
CA ALA A 359 -8.37 57.66 -0.86
C ALA A 359 -8.62 58.65 -2.02
N ILE A 360 -9.39 58.24 -3.04
CA ILE A 360 -9.77 59.14 -4.15
C ILE A 360 -10.70 60.25 -3.67
N GLU A 361 -11.66 59.96 -2.80
CA GLU A 361 -12.54 60.99 -2.24
C GLU A 361 -11.80 61.96 -1.31
N GLN A 362 -10.84 61.46 -0.52
CA GLN A 362 -9.99 62.30 0.32
C GLN A 362 -9.11 63.24 -0.52
N VAL A 363 -8.50 62.75 -1.60
CA VAL A 363 -7.74 63.60 -2.52
C VAL A 363 -8.63 64.66 -3.17
N LYS A 364 -9.86 64.31 -3.59
CA LYS A 364 -10.82 65.28 -4.12
C LYS A 364 -11.25 66.34 -3.11
N ARG A 365 -11.39 65.96 -1.83
CA ARG A 365 -11.71 66.91 -0.75
C ARG A 365 -10.55 67.84 -0.46
N LEU A 366 -9.31 67.31 -0.41
CA LEU A 366 -8.11 68.12 -0.22
C LEU A 366 -7.92 69.09 -1.39
N ASP A 367 -8.13 68.67 -2.64
CA ASP A 367 -8.07 69.56 -3.80
C ASP A 367 -9.12 70.68 -3.73
N ALA A 368 -10.33 70.39 -3.23
CA ALA A 368 -11.38 71.39 -3.02
C ALA A 368 -11.03 72.38 -1.89
N GLU A 369 -10.47 71.89 -0.79
CA GLU A 369 -10.01 72.73 0.33
C GLU A 369 -8.80 73.60 -0.07
N ILE A 370 -7.87 73.06 -0.87
CA ILE A 370 -6.73 73.81 -1.39
C ILE A 370 -7.20 74.88 -2.37
N ALA A 371 -8.15 74.57 -3.26
CA ALA A 371 -8.74 75.56 -4.17
C ALA A 371 -9.46 76.69 -3.43
N HIS A 372 -10.12 76.37 -2.30
CA HIS A 372 -10.74 77.37 -1.44
C HIS A 372 -9.70 78.30 -0.79
N LYS A 373 -8.65 77.74 -0.18
CA LYS A 373 -7.56 78.52 0.42
C LYS A 373 -6.80 79.37 -0.60
N LEU A 374 -6.60 78.86 -1.82
CA LEU A 374 -5.97 79.63 -2.89
C LEU A 374 -6.86 80.81 -3.32
N GLY A 375 -8.18 80.60 -3.34
CA GLY A 375 -9.16 81.66 -3.59
C GLY A 375 -9.17 82.74 -2.50
N GLU A 376 -9.05 82.36 -1.23
CA GLU A 376 -8.92 83.30 -0.11
C GLU A 376 -7.62 84.12 -0.22
N ILE A 377 -6.49 83.47 -0.48
CA ILE A 377 -5.20 84.15 -0.63
C ILE A 377 -5.19 85.11 -1.84
N LEU A 378 -5.77 84.69 -2.98
CA LEU A 378 -5.90 85.55 -4.16
C LEU A 378 -6.91 86.69 -3.97
N SER A 379 -7.81 86.60 -2.98
CA SER A 379 -8.76 87.67 -2.62
C SER A 379 -8.21 88.63 -1.58
N GLU A 380 -7.13 88.26 -0.88
CA GLU A 380 -6.49 89.05 0.18
C GLU A 380 -5.27 89.87 -0.32
N GLU A 381 -4.88 89.75 -1.60
CA GLU A 381 -3.71 90.45 -2.17
C GLU A 381 -3.95 91.92 -2.61
N ASP A 382 -5.13 92.52 -2.35
CA ASP A 382 -5.45 93.90 -2.78
C ASP A 382 -5.35 95.00 -1.70
N GLU A 383 -4.87 94.73 -0.48
CA GLU A 383 -4.58 95.81 0.49
C GLU A 383 -3.26 95.61 1.26
N GLU A 384 -2.18 96.25 0.78
CA GLU A 384 -0.92 96.42 1.51
C GLU A 384 -1.07 97.42 2.68
N ASN A 385 -0.46 97.11 3.84
CA ASN A 385 0.47 98.03 4.54
C ASN A 385 1.14 97.39 5.79
N SER A 386 2.47 97.35 5.78
CA SER A 386 3.40 97.11 6.91
C SER A 386 3.43 98.31 7.91
N PRO A 387 3.96 98.27 9.17
CA PRO A 387 5.31 97.74 9.51
C PRO A 387 5.63 97.21 10.96
N ALA A 388 6.74 96.46 11.04
CA ALA A 388 7.83 96.40 12.06
C ALA A 388 7.57 96.24 13.59
N ASN A 389 8.07 95.14 14.20
CA ASN A 389 9.35 95.07 14.96
C ASN A 389 9.58 93.78 15.81
N LYS A 390 10.77 93.18 15.58
CA LYS A 390 11.81 92.66 16.52
C LYS A 390 11.66 91.34 17.35
N THR A 391 12.68 90.48 17.11
CA THR A 391 13.46 89.58 18.01
C THR A 391 12.72 88.40 18.67
N ASN A 392 13.23 87.17 18.79
CA ASN A 392 14.59 86.60 18.83
C ASN A 392 14.58 85.14 18.31
N ARG A 393 15.78 84.63 18.03
CA ARG A 393 16.10 83.22 17.70
C ARG A 393 15.80 82.26 18.86
N GLU A 394 15.38 81.04 18.52
CA GLU A 394 16.00 79.78 18.96
C GLU A 394 15.55 78.63 18.04
N ASP A 395 16.50 77.75 17.72
CA ASP A 395 16.32 76.51 16.95
C ASP A 395 15.38 75.54 17.68
N ASP A 396 14.58 74.78 16.95
CA ASP A 396 14.48 73.32 17.13
C ASP A 396 13.55 72.67 16.09
N SER A 397 14.09 71.66 15.43
CA SER A 397 13.36 70.68 14.62
C SER A 397 12.42 69.87 15.50
N ILE A 398 11.10 69.89 15.22
CA ILE A 398 10.15 69.02 15.89
C ILE A 398 9.39 68.17 14.85
N ASN A 399 9.84 66.92 14.76
CA ASN A 399 9.04 65.77 14.36
C ASN A 399 7.81 65.68 15.28
N ILE A 400 6.62 65.63 14.69
CA ILE A 400 5.40 65.35 15.43
C ILE A 400 5.29 63.84 15.61
N ALA A 401 5.84 63.35 16.73
CA ALA A 401 5.44 62.09 17.34
C ALA A 401 4.27 62.39 18.29
N PHE A 402 3.20 61.59 18.22
CA PHE A 402 2.08 61.70 19.14
C PHE A 402 2.43 61.14 20.52
N SER A 403 2.24 61.98 21.54
CA SER A 403 2.40 61.67 22.96
C SER A 403 1.19 60.90 23.49
N ILE A 404 1.45 59.84 24.27
CA ILE A 404 0.47 59.26 25.20
C ILE A 404 0.90 59.66 26.61
N VAL A 405 -0.03 60.21 27.38
CA VAL A 405 0.12 60.57 28.80
C VAL A 405 -0.52 59.48 29.65
N ASN A 406 0.28 58.89 30.55
CA ASN A 406 -0.11 57.94 31.61
C ASN A 406 -1.05 58.59 32.65
N VAL A 407 -1.88 57.86 33.39
CA VAL A 407 -1.61 57.22 34.72
C VAL A 407 -3.00 56.67 35.20
N PRO A 408 -3.15 55.59 36.02
CA PRO A 408 -2.22 55.04 37.01
C PRO A 408 -1.86 53.56 36.91
N ASP A 409 -0.80 53.23 37.64
CA ASP A 409 -0.22 51.92 37.89
C ASP A 409 -1.26 50.83 38.20
N ASP A 410 -1.20 49.72 37.45
CA ASP A 410 -1.11 48.37 37.99
C ASP A 410 -0.61 47.41 36.88
N GLU A 411 0.48 46.70 37.19
CA GLU A 411 1.14 45.62 36.45
C GLU A 411 1.63 45.90 35.01
N ILE A 412 2.95 46.03 34.85
CA ILE A 412 3.62 45.84 33.56
C ILE A 412 3.28 44.43 33.06
N ILE A 413 2.32 44.31 32.14
CA ILE A 413 1.94 43.03 31.55
C ILE A 413 3.01 42.64 30.52
N LYS A 414 4.06 41.95 30.98
CA LYS A 414 5.16 41.43 30.14
C LYS A 414 4.68 40.37 29.13
N TYR A 415 3.58 39.69 29.44
CA TYR A 415 3.01 38.61 28.64
C TYR A 415 1.69 39.03 28.00
N VAL A 416 1.29 38.42 26.89
CA VAL A 416 0.02 38.75 26.20
C VAL A 416 -1.16 38.63 27.18
N SER A 417 -1.98 39.67 27.29
CA SER A 417 -3.09 39.80 28.27
C SER A 417 -4.19 38.73 28.16
N ASN A 418 -4.13 37.86 27.14
CA ASN A 418 -5.00 36.68 27.01
C ASN A 418 -4.47 35.43 27.74
N LEU A 419 -3.21 35.43 28.19
CA LEU A 419 -2.63 34.34 28.99
C LEU A 419 -2.74 34.73 30.47
N GLY A 420 -3.73 34.17 31.16
CA GLY A 420 -3.97 34.38 32.59
C GLY A 420 -2.92 33.69 33.48
N PHE A 421 -1.62 33.98 33.27
CA PHE A 421 -0.55 33.38 34.06
C PHE A 421 -0.64 33.80 35.53
N ASN A 422 -0.60 32.83 36.41
CA ASN A 422 -0.53 33.04 37.85
C ASN A 422 0.87 33.59 38.24
N ASP A 423 1.01 34.30 39.36
CA ASP A 423 2.26 34.95 39.78
C ASP A 423 3.43 33.96 39.93
N ILE A 424 3.10 32.71 40.26
CA ILE A 424 4.04 31.58 40.34
C ILE A 424 4.58 31.21 38.95
N GLN A 425 3.72 31.19 37.92
CA GLN A 425 4.09 30.84 36.55
C GLN A 425 4.93 31.95 35.91
N LYS A 426 4.56 33.21 36.14
CA LYS A 426 5.39 34.38 35.76
C LYS A 426 6.79 34.28 36.40
N GLY A 427 6.86 33.94 37.69
CA GLY A 427 8.11 33.77 38.42
C GLY A 427 8.94 32.54 38.02
N VAL A 428 8.35 31.54 37.35
CA VAL A 428 9.07 30.42 36.73
C VAL A 428 9.65 30.85 35.38
N LEU A 429 8.86 31.52 34.54
CA LEU A 429 9.31 32.02 33.23
C LEU A 429 10.45 33.05 33.35
N ASP A 430 10.40 33.93 34.35
CA ASP A 430 11.50 34.87 34.64
C ASP A 430 12.78 34.17 35.13
N LEU A 431 12.68 32.99 35.74
CA LEU A 431 13.84 32.18 36.12
C LEU A 431 14.51 31.59 34.87
N PHE A 432 13.71 31.11 33.92
CA PHE A 432 14.21 30.64 32.62
C PHE A 432 14.86 31.78 31.83
N GLU A 433 14.31 32.99 31.85
CA GLU A 433 14.93 34.14 31.18
C GLU A 433 16.30 34.50 31.78
N LYS A 434 16.43 34.47 33.12
CA LYS A 434 17.71 34.77 33.81
C LYS A 434 18.80 33.73 33.54
N ASN A 435 18.40 32.49 33.29
CA ASN A 435 19.31 31.36 33.06
C ASN A 435 19.47 31.02 31.57
N SER A 436 19.22 31.97 30.67
CA SER A 436 19.38 31.78 29.20
C SER A 436 18.55 30.60 28.65
N PHE A 437 17.33 30.41 29.16
CA PHE A 437 16.34 29.41 28.73
C PHE A 437 16.73 27.94 28.91
N THR A 438 17.75 27.66 29.74
CA THR A 438 18.14 26.29 30.10
C THR A 438 18.44 26.21 31.59
N ILE A 439 17.80 25.29 32.32
CA ILE A 439 17.97 25.12 33.77
C ILE A 439 18.18 23.63 34.08
N LEU A 440 19.07 23.30 35.01
CA LEU A 440 19.19 21.93 35.54
C LEU A 440 17.95 21.53 36.34
N HIS A 441 17.48 20.30 36.17
CA HIS A 441 16.32 19.77 36.90
C HIS A 441 16.51 19.84 38.43
N SER A 442 17.73 19.68 38.93
CA SER A 442 18.05 19.82 40.36
C SER A 442 17.87 21.25 40.87
N GLU A 443 18.30 22.25 40.11
CA GLU A 443 18.18 23.68 40.48
C GLU A 443 16.73 24.14 40.40
N PHE A 444 16.00 23.68 39.39
CA PHE A 444 14.57 23.93 39.26
C PHE A 444 13.77 23.26 40.38
N SER A 445 14.11 22.02 40.75
CA SER A 445 13.54 21.32 41.89
C SER A 445 13.75 22.08 43.21
N ASP A 446 14.94 22.62 43.44
CA ASP A 446 15.24 23.33 44.68
C ASP A 446 14.52 24.69 44.74
N TYR A 447 14.37 25.38 43.61
CA TYR A 447 13.54 26.60 43.49
C TYR A 447 12.06 26.33 43.79
N MET A 448 11.53 25.21 43.31
CA MET A 448 10.12 24.83 43.51
C MET A 448 9.85 24.31 44.94
N LYS A 449 10.79 23.57 45.53
CA LYS A 449 10.72 23.13 46.95
C LYS A 449 10.73 24.32 47.92
N ALA A 450 11.52 25.35 47.63
CA ALA A 450 11.54 26.58 48.44
C ALA A 450 10.17 27.30 48.49
N ARG A 451 9.32 27.06 47.47
CA ARG A 451 7.96 27.60 47.37
C ARG A 451 6.85 26.59 47.71
N GLN A 452 7.21 25.39 48.21
CA GLN A 452 6.30 24.28 48.53
C GLN A 452 5.45 23.78 47.35
N LEU A 453 5.99 23.81 46.14
CA LEU A 453 5.28 23.41 44.91
C LEU A 453 5.96 22.21 44.23
N PHE A 454 5.16 21.39 43.56
CA PHE A 454 5.65 20.23 42.81
C PHE A 454 6.11 20.65 41.40
N VAL A 455 7.30 20.16 41.02
CA VAL A 455 7.99 20.49 39.76
C VAL A 455 7.14 20.14 38.53
N GLY A 456 6.68 18.89 38.43
CA GLY A 456 5.90 18.43 37.27
C GLY A 456 4.58 19.18 37.10
N ALA A 457 3.85 19.43 38.20
CA ALA A 457 2.58 20.14 38.16
C ALA A 457 2.71 21.60 37.67
N ALA A 458 3.84 22.25 37.92
CA ALA A 458 4.08 23.61 37.45
C ALA A 458 4.45 23.67 35.96
N ILE A 459 5.24 22.69 35.49
CA ILE A 459 5.61 22.56 34.07
C ILE A 459 4.36 22.23 33.25
N GLU A 460 3.58 21.24 33.68
CA GLU A 460 2.30 20.87 33.06
C GLU A 460 1.34 22.06 33.03
N SER A 461 1.20 22.79 34.13
CA SER A 461 0.30 23.94 34.20
C SER A 461 0.72 25.10 33.28
N ILE A 462 2.01 25.35 33.11
CA ILE A 462 2.50 26.36 32.15
C ILE A 462 2.29 25.88 30.72
N ASN A 463 2.62 24.62 30.45
CA ASN A 463 2.47 24.02 29.13
C ASN A 463 1.00 23.96 28.70
N GLU A 464 0.06 23.63 29.58
CA GLU A 464 -1.39 23.66 29.28
C GLU A 464 -1.88 25.06 28.91
N VAL A 465 -1.50 26.09 29.67
CA VAL A 465 -1.89 27.48 29.38
C VAL A 465 -1.26 27.97 28.06
N CYS A 466 -0.06 27.51 27.77
CA CYS A 466 0.66 27.85 26.54
C CYS A 466 0.21 27.04 25.32
N PHE A 467 -0.35 25.84 25.52
CA PHE A 467 -0.67 24.90 24.46
C PHE A 467 -1.72 25.46 23.50
N GLU A 468 -2.73 26.18 23.99
CA GLU A 468 -3.76 26.78 23.14
C GLU A 468 -3.20 27.87 22.21
N LEU A 469 -2.12 28.56 22.61
CA LEU A 469 -1.53 29.66 21.84
C LEU A 469 -0.36 29.20 20.96
N LEU A 470 0.47 28.29 21.48
CA LEU A 470 1.67 27.81 20.80
C LEU A 470 1.40 26.55 19.96
N ASP A 471 0.25 25.89 20.15
CA ASP A 471 -0.12 24.60 19.55
C ASP A 471 0.95 23.51 19.83
N ASP A 472 1.78 23.74 20.85
CA ASP A 472 2.96 22.97 21.24
C ASP A 472 3.35 23.25 22.71
N ILE A 473 4.22 22.42 23.26
CA ILE A 473 4.71 22.50 24.65
C ILE A 473 5.81 23.59 24.75
N LEU A 474 5.75 24.45 25.78
CA LEU A 474 6.72 25.54 25.93
C LEU A 474 8.03 25.08 26.59
N ILE A 475 7.91 24.28 27.65
CA ILE A 475 9.03 23.74 28.43
C ILE A 475 9.20 22.27 28.05
N GLU A 476 10.34 21.94 27.45
CA GLU A 476 10.74 20.57 27.13
C GLU A 476 11.64 20.02 28.24
N GLU A 477 11.39 18.77 28.64
CA GLU A 477 12.22 18.06 29.62
C GLU A 477 13.21 17.16 28.87
N GLU A 478 14.49 17.56 28.81
CA GLU A 478 15.58 16.83 28.16
C GLU A 478 16.55 16.27 29.21
N ASP A 479 16.35 14.99 29.58
CA ASP A 479 17.17 14.20 30.52
C ASP A 479 17.44 14.88 31.88
N GLU A 480 18.50 15.67 32.01
CA GLU A 480 18.90 16.38 33.25
C GLU A 480 18.58 17.89 33.21
N TYR A 481 18.08 18.40 32.08
CA TYR A 481 17.84 19.83 31.82
C TYR A 481 16.39 20.10 31.41
N LEU A 482 15.93 21.30 31.75
CA LEU A 482 14.68 21.88 31.28
C LEU A 482 15.04 22.98 30.30
N THR A 483 14.53 22.92 29.09
CA THR A 483 14.79 23.87 28.01
C THR A 483 13.50 24.53 27.56
N ILE A 484 13.55 25.85 27.34
CA ILE A 484 12.45 26.59 26.70
C ILE A 484 12.87 26.95 25.29
N ASN A 485 12.01 26.64 24.32
CA ASN A 485 12.25 27.08 22.96
C ASN A 485 12.10 28.60 22.84
N HIS A 486 13.19 29.26 22.47
CA HIS A 486 13.27 30.72 22.38
C HIS A 486 12.27 31.31 21.37
N GLU A 487 11.93 30.60 20.29
CA GLU A 487 10.94 31.06 19.31
C GLU A 487 9.51 31.01 19.87
N TYR A 488 9.22 30.04 20.74
CA TYR A 488 7.94 29.93 21.43
C TYR A 488 7.82 30.93 22.57
N PHE A 489 8.90 31.18 23.32
CA PHE A 489 8.93 32.23 24.34
C PHE A 489 8.71 33.63 23.77
N LYS A 490 9.29 33.94 22.59
CA LYS A 490 9.09 35.24 21.93
C LYS A 490 7.62 35.52 21.59
N LYS A 491 6.86 34.50 21.18
CA LYS A 491 5.42 34.64 20.88
C LYS A 491 4.56 34.95 22.12
N LEU A 492 5.11 34.76 23.33
CA LEU A 492 4.41 35.03 24.59
C LEU A 492 4.62 36.47 25.09
N LEU A 493 5.60 37.21 24.53
CA LEU A 493 5.90 38.59 24.90
C LEU A 493 5.06 39.55 24.05
N THR A 494 4.57 40.62 24.68
CA THR A 494 3.73 41.64 23.99
C THR A 494 4.50 42.50 23.00
N HIS A 495 5.83 42.54 23.04
CA HIS A 495 6.68 43.31 22.11
C HIS A 495 7.89 42.47 21.64
N ASP A 496 7.74 41.80 20.49
CA ASP A 496 8.75 41.72 19.41
C ASP A 496 8.13 41.15 18.11
#